data_AF-A0A7Z9R4M7-F1
#
_entry.id   AF-A0A7Z9R4M7-F1
#
_cell.length_a   1.000
_cell.length_b   1.000
_cell.length_c   1.000
_cell.angle_alpha   90.00
_cell.angle_beta   90.00
_cell.angle_gamma   90.00
#
_symmetry.space_group_name_H-M   'P 1'
#
loop_
_entity.id
_entity.type
_entity.pdbx_description
1 polymer ?
#
loop_
_entity_poly.entity_id
_entity_poly.type
_entity_poly.pdbx_seq_one_letter_code
_entity_poly.pdbx_strand_id
1 'polypeptide(L)'
;MPYFEDNVLIGEFDSHEQALAAIEKNLQKSKTCSKVFAQDIPGKEIRLYGVGLKGETVEGNFVPIIDIAEEKHVTFLPYELLVMGKEVRMLHGRFRIALSFPDLTMGTFANIMSTPGEIEDLLSSLTK
;
A
#
# COMPACT_ATOMS: atom_id res chain seq x y z
N MET A 1 17.70 -5.30 -1.85
CA MET A 1 16.67 -4.61 -1.05
C MET A 1 16.36 -3.31 -1.77
N PRO A 2 15.08 -3.01 -2.03
CA PRO A 2 14.69 -1.73 -2.63
C PRO A 2 14.92 -0.57 -1.64
N TYR A 3 15.15 0.61 -2.18
CA TYR A 3 15.28 1.88 -1.46
C TYR A 3 14.01 2.74 -1.61
N PHE A 4 14.01 3.92 -1.00
CA PHE A 4 12.87 4.84 -1.05
C PHE A 4 12.53 5.29 -2.48
N GLU A 5 13.58 5.51 -3.28
CA GLU A 5 13.48 5.93 -4.67
C GLU A 5 12.95 4.82 -5.59
N ASP A 6 13.06 3.55 -5.18
CA ASP A 6 12.56 2.38 -5.89
C ASP A 6 11.05 2.16 -5.65
N ASN A 7 10.28 3.26 -5.63
CA ASN A 7 8.83 3.19 -5.56
C ASN A 7 8.25 2.60 -6.87
N VAL A 8 7.07 2.01 -6.76
CA VAL A 8 6.44 1.25 -7.84
C VAL A 8 5.34 2.07 -8.47
N LEU A 9 5.37 2.21 -9.80
CA LEU A 9 4.27 2.74 -10.60
C LEU A 9 3.23 1.62 -10.78
N ILE A 10 2.03 1.81 -10.23
CA ILE A 10 0.95 0.82 -10.23
C ILE A 10 -0.24 1.22 -11.11
N GLY A 11 -0.22 2.42 -11.69
CA GLY A 11 -1.22 2.89 -12.64
C GLY A 11 -0.86 4.25 -13.23
N GLU A 12 -1.39 4.51 -14.41
CA GLU A 12 -1.25 5.79 -15.11
C GLU A 12 -2.56 6.11 -15.84
N PHE A 13 -2.96 7.38 -15.82
CA PHE A 13 -4.22 7.88 -16.38
C PHE A 13 -3.97 9.05 -17.35
N ASP A 14 -5.03 9.58 -17.96
CA ASP A 14 -4.96 10.74 -18.86
C ASP A 14 -4.88 12.06 -18.07
N SER A 15 -5.47 12.12 -16.86
CA SER A 15 -5.42 13.28 -15.97
C SER A 15 -5.49 12.89 -14.49
N HIS A 16 -5.15 13.85 -13.63
CA HIS A 16 -5.29 13.68 -12.19
C HIS A 16 -6.74 13.44 -11.76
N GLU A 17 -7.70 14.20 -12.30
CA GLU A 17 -9.11 14.01 -11.98
C GLU A 17 -9.61 12.63 -12.40
N GLN A 18 -9.16 12.12 -13.55
CA GLN A 18 -9.51 10.78 -14.01
C GLN A 18 -8.92 9.71 -13.08
N ALA A 19 -7.66 9.87 -12.65
CA ALA A 19 -7.04 8.98 -11.67
C ALA A 19 -7.83 8.97 -10.36
N LEU A 20 -8.13 10.15 -9.79
CA LEU A 20 -8.91 10.27 -8.55
C LEU A 20 -10.29 9.62 -8.67
N ALA A 21 -11.00 9.88 -9.78
CA ALA A 21 -12.32 9.32 -10.02
C ALA A 21 -12.29 7.79 -10.14
N ALA A 22 -11.29 7.24 -10.84
CA ALA A 22 -11.11 5.80 -10.96
C ALA A 22 -10.80 5.15 -9.61
N ILE A 23 -9.83 5.68 -8.86
CA ILE A 23 -9.46 5.17 -7.53
C ILE A 23 -10.67 5.18 -6.58
N GLU A 24 -11.40 6.29 -6.49
CA GLU A 24 -12.56 6.40 -5.60
C GLU A 24 -13.68 5.42 -5.99
N LYS A 25 -13.98 5.30 -7.28
CA LYS A 25 -14.96 4.35 -7.81
C LYS A 25 -14.58 2.90 -7.50
N ASN A 26 -13.29 2.56 -7.67
CA ASN A 26 -12.80 1.21 -7.44
C ASN A 26 -12.74 0.88 -5.95
N LEU A 27 -12.34 1.82 -5.10
CA LEU A 27 -12.39 1.68 -3.64
C LEU A 27 -13.82 1.44 -3.13
N GLN A 28 -14.82 2.11 -3.69
CA GLN A 28 -16.24 1.89 -3.33
C GLN A 28 -16.75 0.49 -3.70
N LYS A 29 -16.23 -0.09 -4.78
CA LYS A 29 -16.65 -1.41 -5.28
C LYS A 29 -15.79 -2.56 -4.76
N SER A 30 -14.62 -2.25 -4.23
CA SER A 30 -13.66 -3.27 -3.82
C SER A 30 -14.17 -4.05 -2.62
N LYS A 31 -14.02 -5.37 -2.71
CA LYS A 31 -14.26 -6.28 -1.58
C LYS A 31 -13.01 -6.51 -0.75
N THR A 32 -11.84 -6.17 -1.31
CA THR A 32 -10.52 -6.46 -0.74
C THR A 32 -9.73 -5.22 -0.38
N CYS A 33 -10.19 -4.02 -0.74
CA CYS A 33 -9.56 -2.76 -0.38
C CYS A 33 -10.60 -1.84 0.22
N SER A 34 -10.18 -1.01 1.17
CA SER A 34 -11.06 -0.01 1.77
C SER A 34 -10.32 1.28 2.04
N LYS A 35 -11.00 2.40 1.85
CA LYS A 35 -10.46 3.72 2.15
C LYS A 35 -10.44 3.95 3.66
N VAL A 36 -9.26 4.20 4.22
CA VAL A 36 -9.07 4.61 5.62
C VAL A 36 -9.02 6.12 5.72
N PHE A 37 -8.20 6.75 4.88
CA PHE A 37 -8.11 8.20 4.76
C PHE A 37 -7.78 8.62 3.33
N ALA A 38 -7.99 9.89 3.05
CA ALA A 38 -7.49 10.56 1.86
C ALA A 38 -7.07 11.99 2.25
N GLN A 39 -5.91 12.43 1.79
CA GLN A 39 -5.36 13.75 2.09
C GLN A 39 -4.74 14.37 0.85
N ASP A 40 -5.22 15.56 0.49
CA ASP A 40 -4.60 16.39 -0.55
C ASP A 40 -3.36 17.09 0.00
N ILE A 41 -2.32 17.22 -0.82
CA ILE A 41 -1.13 17.99 -0.47
C ILE A 41 -1.32 19.42 -0.98
N PRO A 42 -1.38 20.43 -0.08
CA PRO A 42 -1.65 21.81 -0.48
C PRO A 42 -0.67 22.33 -1.53
N GLY A 43 -1.21 22.95 -2.58
CA GLY A 43 -0.42 23.54 -3.68
C GLY A 43 0.23 22.52 -4.61
N LYS A 44 -0.13 21.23 -4.52
CA LYS A 44 0.36 20.18 -5.41
C LYS A 44 -0.79 19.35 -5.95
N GLU A 45 -0.62 18.84 -7.16
CA GLU A 45 -1.52 17.86 -7.78
C GLU A 45 -1.21 16.46 -7.22
N ILE A 46 -1.35 16.31 -5.91
CA ILE A 46 -1.02 15.08 -5.17
C ILE A 46 -2.10 14.80 -4.15
N ARG A 47 -2.64 13.57 -4.20
CA ARG A 47 -3.48 13.02 -3.14
C ARG A 47 -2.90 11.72 -2.62
N LEU A 48 -2.75 11.65 -1.30
CA LEU A 48 -2.36 10.45 -0.58
C LEU A 48 -3.59 9.73 -0.06
N TYR A 49 -3.68 8.44 -0.34
CA TYR A 49 -4.68 7.53 0.19
C TYR A 49 -4.05 6.58 1.20
N GLY A 50 -4.75 6.34 2.29
CA GLY A 50 -4.52 5.19 3.16
C GLY A 50 -5.52 4.10 2.83
N VAL A 51 -5.04 2.94 2.42
CA VAL A 51 -5.85 1.80 1.98
C VAL A 51 -5.67 0.64 2.96
N GLY A 52 -6.76 0.21 3.58
CA GLY A 52 -6.80 -1.04 4.35
C GLY A 52 -7.06 -2.22 3.43
N LEU A 53 -6.31 -3.30 3.59
CA LEU A 53 -6.39 -4.49 2.76
C LEU A 53 -7.25 -5.56 3.44
N LYS A 54 -8.45 -5.76 2.91
CA LYS A 54 -9.44 -6.72 3.36
C LYS A 54 -9.33 -8.04 2.60
N GLY A 55 -9.61 -9.13 3.29
CA GLY A 55 -9.60 -10.49 2.75
C GLY A 55 -9.08 -11.44 3.80
N GLU A 56 -9.57 -12.66 3.82
CA GLU A 56 -9.22 -13.67 4.83
C GLU A 56 -7.73 -14.07 4.84
N THR A 57 -6.88 -13.50 3.97
CA THR A 57 -5.53 -14.01 3.71
C THR A 57 -4.42 -12.98 3.54
N VAL A 58 -4.63 -11.67 3.74
CA VAL A 58 -3.56 -10.69 3.51
C VAL A 58 -3.02 -10.17 4.84
N GLU A 59 -3.62 -9.13 5.42
CA GLU A 59 -3.17 -8.58 6.71
C GLU A 59 -3.18 -9.64 7.83
N GLY A 60 -4.22 -10.47 7.90
CA GLY A 60 -4.30 -11.54 8.91
C GLY A 60 -3.20 -12.61 8.79
N ASN A 61 -2.61 -12.79 7.61
CA ASN A 61 -1.59 -13.81 7.39
C ASN A 61 -0.17 -13.31 7.69
N PHE A 62 0.18 -12.10 7.27
CA PHE A 62 1.55 -11.60 7.43
C PHE A 62 1.75 -10.78 8.70
N VAL A 63 0.73 -10.07 9.20
CA VAL A 63 0.88 -9.19 10.38
C VAL A 63 1.34 -9.96 11.61
N PRO A 64 0.77 -11.13 11.96
CA PRO A 64 1.27 -11.92 13.09
C PRO A 64 2.70 -12.43 12.92
N ILE A 65 3.21 -12.48 11.68
CA ILE A 65 4.58 -12.92 11.37
C ILE A 65 5.56 -11.76 11.51
N ILE A 66 5.17 -10.53 11.14
CA ILE A 66 6.06 -9.37 11.16
C ILE A 66 5.98 -8.55 12.46
N ASP A 67 4.81 -8.49 13.08
CA ASP A 67 4.59 -7.70 14.30
C ASP A 67 4.74 -8.58 15.53
N ILE A 68 6.00 -8.93 15.85
CA ILE A 68 6.36 -9.87 16.91
C ILE A 68 6.61 -9.21 18.27
N ALA A 69 6.74 -7.88 18.31
CA ALA A 69 6.94 -7.13 19.53
C ALA A 69 5.75 -7.23 20.49
N GLU A 70 5.98 -6.97 21.78
CA GLU A 70 4.91 -6.90 22.77
C GLU A 70 3.94 -5.75 22.46
N GLU A 71 4.50 -4.57 22.15
CA GLU A 71 3.76 -3.42 21.65
C GLU A 71 3.53 -3.56 20.15
N LYS A 72 2.26 -3.66 19.74
CA LYS A 72 1.89 -3.86 18.34
C LYS A 72 1.94 -2.59 17.52
N HIS A 73 2.53 -2.65 16.34
CA HIS A 73 2.65 -1.53 15.40
C HIS A 73 1.47 -1.49 14.41
N VAL A 74 0.24 -1.47 14.91
CA VAL A 74 -1.00 -1.55 14.10
C VAL A 74 -1.16 -0.36 13.14
N THR A 75 -0.55 0.79 13.43
CA THR A 75 -0.58 1.97 12.56
C THR A 75 0.15 1.76 11.23
N PHE A 76 0.89 0.66 11.07
CA PHE A 76 1.47 0.21 9.82
C PHE A 76 0.42 -0.19 8.75
N LEU A 77 -0.79 -0.58 9.16
CA LEU A 77 -1.73 -1.28 8.28
C LEU A 77 -2.26 -0.46 7.09
N PRO A 78 -2.68 0.81 7.23
CA PRO A 78 -3.12 1.56 6.07
C PRO A 78 -1.95 1.71 5.09
N TYR A 79 -2.02 1.04 3.95
CA TYR A 79 -1.01 1.12 2.91
C TYR A 79 -1.18 2.41 2.11
N GLU A 80 -0.08 3.10 1.88
CA GLU A 80 -0.06 4.35 1.13
C GLU A 80 -0.16 4.10 -0.38
N LEU A 81 -1.16 4.73 -0.99
CA LEU A 81 -1.32 4.86 -2.44
C LEU A 81 -1.31 6.35 -2.78
N LEU A 82 -0.35 6.77 -3.58
CA LEU A 82 -0.10 8.17 -3.89
C LEU A 82 -0.46 8.46 -5.34
N VAL A 83 -1.46 9.31 -5.56
CA VAL A 83 -1.80 9.82 -6.89
C VAL A 83 -1.02 11.12 -7.09
N MET A 84 -0.06 11.13 -8.01
CA MET A 84 0.79 12.27 -8.35
C MET A 84 0.58 12.66 -9.81
N GLY A 85 -0.16 13.75 -10.03
CA GLY A 85 -0.66 14.08 -11.36
C GLY A 85 -1.43 12.91 -11.94
N LYS A 86 -0.96 12.39 -13.08
CA LYS A 86 -1.55 11.23 -13.76
C LYS A 86 -1.05 9.86 -13.28
N GLU A 87 0.00 9.82 -12.47
CA GLU A 87 0.62 8.57 -12.02
C GLU A 87 0.09 8.14 -10.66
N VAL A 88 -0.06 6.83 -10.46
CA VAL A 88 -0.38 6.24 -9.16
C VAL A 88 0.80 5.38 -8.72
N ARG A 89 1.35 5.71 -7.56
CA ARG A 89 2.56 5.10 -7.02
C ARG A 89 2.35 4.55 -5.61
N MET A 90 3.16 3.57 -5.25
CA MET A 90 3.26 3.04 -3.89
C MET A 90 4.73 2.80 -3.51
N LEU A 91 5.02 2.77 -2.20
CA LEU A 91 6.32 2.29 -1.75
C LEU A 91 6.42 0.79 -2.02
N HIS A 92 7.60 0.33 -2.44
CA HIS A 92 7.85 -1.09 -2.63
C HIS A 92 7.64 -1.85 -1.30
N GLY A 93 6.85 -2.94 -1.32
CA GLY A 93 6.44 -3.64 -0.09
C GLY A 93 7.59 -4.10 0.80
N ARG A 94 8.67 -4.67 0.20
CA ARG A 94 9.91 -5.03 0.92
C ARG A 94 10.55 -3.85 1.66
N PHE A 95 10.60 -2.68 1.05
CA PHE A 95 11.14 -1.46 1.69
C PHE A 95 10.24 -1.02 2.83
N ARG A 96 8.92 -0.91 2.58
CA ARG A 96 7.93 -0.44 3.55
C ARG A 96 7.88 -1.31 4.82
N ILE A 97 7.86 -2.64 4.66
CA ILE A 97 7.84 -3.58 5.78
C ILE A 97 9.13 -3.47 6.59
N ALA A 98 10.30 -3.51 5.94
CA ALA A 98 11.58 -3.46 6.64
C ALA A 98 11.80 -2.13 7.39
N LEU A 99 11.31 -1.02 6.83
CA LEU A 99 11.37 0.29 7.49
C LEU A 99 10.53 0.32 8.78
N SER A 100 9.41 -0.39 8.80
CA SER A 100 8.45 -0.36 9.91
C SER A 100 8.75 -1.41 10.99
N PHE A 101 9.46 -2.48 10.62
CA PHE A 101 9.83 -3.58 11.52
C PHE A 101 11.34 -3.87 11.38
N PRO A 102 12.21 -3.02 11.95
CA PRO A 102 13.67 -3.13 11.80
C PRO A 102 14.27 -4.34 12.54
N ASP A 103 13.52 -4.96 13.44
CA ASP A 103 13.85 -6.17 14.19
C ASP A 103 13.62 -7.47 13.40
N LEU A 104 13.04 -7.39 12.19
CA LEU A 104 12.84 -8.55 11.35
C LEU A 104 14.15 -9.15 10.87
N THR A 105 14.26 -10.46 11.08
CA THR A 105 15.36 -11.25 10.51
C THR A 105 15.05 -11.65 9.07
N MET A 106 16.09 -12.01 8.32
CA MET A 106 15.93 -12.61 6.99
C MET A 106 15.10 -13.90 7.01
N GLY A 107 15.12 -14.65 8.12
CA GLY A 107 14.29 -15.84 8.29
C GLY A 107 12.80 -15.51 8.39
N THR A 108 12.45 -14.47 9.14
CA THR A 108 11.06 -13.98 9.23
C THR A 108 10.58 -13.44 7.88
N PHE A 109 11.43 -12.70 7.17
CA PHE A 109 11.13 -12.21 5.83
C PHE A 109 10.89 -13.32 4.81
N ALA A 110 11.58 -14.46 4.93
CA ALA A 110 11.36 -15.61 4.06
C ALA A 110 9.93 -16.18 4.18
N ASN A 111 9.30 -16.04 5.34
CA ASN A 111 7.92 -16.50 5.57
C ASN A 111 6.86 -15.63 4.91
N ILE A 112 7.21 -14.41 4.49
CA ILE A 112 6.30 -13.42 3.88
C ILE A 112 6.75 -12.98 2.49
N MET A 113 7.51 -13.81 1.76
CA MET A 113 8.08 -13.41 0.47
C MET A 113 7.05 -13.04 -0.59
N SER A 114 5.83 -13.61 -0.53
CA SER A 114 4.74 -13.28 -1.46
C SER A 114 4.02 -11.99 -1.09
N THR A 115 4.03 -11.62 0.19
CA THR A 115 3.27 -10.47 0.73
C THR A 115 3.52 -9.16 -0.02
N PRO A 116 4.77 -8.74 -0.32
CA PRO A 116 5.00 -7.52 -1.11
C PRO A 116 4.29 -7.52 -2.46
N GLY A 117 4.28 -8.65 -3.18
CA GLY A 117 3.62 -8.78 -4.48
C GLY A 117 2.11 -8.80 -4.35
N GLU A 118 1.57 -9.48 -3.33
CA GLU A 118 0.13 -9.49 -3.05
C GLU A 118 -0.40 -8.09 -2.73
N ILE A 119 0.34 -7.29 -1.95
CA ILE A 119 0.01 -5.88 -1.67
C ILE A 119 0.01 -5.07 -2.97
N GLU A 120 1.03 -5.25 -3.81
CA GLU A 120 1.13 -4.56 -5.10
C GLU A 120 -0.05 -4.91 -6.02
N ASP A 121 -0.42 -6.19 -6.11
CA ASP A 121 -1.55 -6.66 -6.91
C ASP A 121 -2.88 -6.07 -6.41
N LEU A 122 -3.08 -6.01 -5.10
CA LEU A 122 -4.29 -5.44 -4.49
C LEU A 122 -4.39 -3.94 -4.75
N LEU A 123 -3.30 -3.19 -4.54
CA LEU A 123 -3.29 -1.76 -4.80
C LEU A 123 -3.41 -1.45 -6.30
N SER A 124 -2.76 -2.23 -7.16
CA SER A 124 -2.90 -2.15 -8.62
C SER A 124 -4.32 -2.49 -9.09
N SER A 125 -5.09 -3.28 -8.33
CA SER A 125 -6.50 -3.51 -8.68
C SER A 125 -7.37 -2.25 -8.60
N LEU A 126 -6.92 -1.24 -7.85
CA LEU A 126 -7.61 0.04 -7.74
C LEU A 126 -7.38 0.95 -8.94
N THR A 127 -6.36 0.68 -9.75
CA THR A 127 -5.97 1.51 -10.90
C THR A 127 -6.52 0.99 -12.23
N LYS A 128 -7.15 -0.18 -12.24
CA LYS A 128 -7.70 -0.86 -13.43
C LYS A 128 -9.17 -0.54 -13.71
#